data_AF-A0A420NKZ2-F1
#
_entry.id   AF-A0A420NKZ2-F1
#
_cell.length_a   1.000
_cell.length_b   1.000
_cell.length_c   1.000
_cell.angle_alpha   90.00
_cell.angle_beta   90.00
_cell.angle_gamma   90.00
#
_symmetry.space_group_name_H-M   'P 1'
#
loop_
_entity.id
_entity.type
_entity.pdbx_description
1 polymer ?
#
loop_
_entity_poly.entity_id
_entity_poly.type
_entity_poly.pdbx_seq_one_letter_code
_entity_poly.pdbx_strand_id
1 'polypeptide(L)'
;MEPFVHLPEFPIIICKSCQFAYVAKEADSHLRVRHSMPTAERQVIIQQVQAIPGIIQDQAGLQAFPFPPPTTKPIPFIAPPRDDGIACNACPYVIGTIQGIQKHHREEHGWVNDWKKGGDVAKRAKQERQMPWRTGVYCQRFFPGRAASRWFEVNRGCEEEGASGQQQGADARSVVDRKAAFLTRMHREDEEAFEQEAKARWIQDGDDK
;
A
#
# COMPACT_ATOMS: atom_id res chain seq x y z
N MET A 1 -16.40 12.27 11.25
CA MET A 1 -15.06 12.56 11.80
C MET A 1 -14.16 13.07 10.68
N GLU A 2 -14.51 14.17 10.01
CA GLU A 2 -13.68 14.72 8.91
C GLU A 2 -12.28 15.12 9.41
N PRO A 3 -11.20 14.85 8.66
CA PRO A 3 -11.11 14.25 7.32
C PRO A 3 -11.08 12.70 7.30
N PHE A 4 -11.19 12.07 8.47
CA PHE A 4 -11.18 10.62 8.60
C PHE A 4 -12.53 9.97 8.29
N VAL A 5 -12.46 8.77 7.73
CA VAL A 5 -13.57 7.84 7.60
C VAL A 5 -13.16 6.50 8.21
N HIS A 6 -14.10 5.83 8.85
CA HIS A 6 -13.93 4.46 9.34
C HIS A 6 -14.83 3.54 8.52
N LEU A 7 -14.22 2.53 7.91
CA LEU A 7 -14.94 1.48 7.20
C LEU A 7 -15.16 0.32 8.18
N PRO A 8 -16.41 -0.09 8.48
CA PRO A 8 -16.69 -1.13 9.48
C PRO A 8 -15.96 -2.46 9.26
N GLU A 9 -15.54 -2.75 8.03
CA GLU A 9 -14.83 -3.95 7.65
C GLU A 9 -13.37 -3.98 8.13
N PHE A 10 -12.80 -2.82 8.48
CA PHE A 10 -11.39 -2.68 8.82
C PHE A 10 -11.21 -1.90 10.14
N PRO A 11 -10.40 -2.41 11.08
CA PRO A 11 -10.21 -1.78 12.39
C PRO A 11 -9.21 -0.61 12.34
N ILE A 12 -9.33 0.27 11.33
CA ILE A 12 -8.43 1.38 11.02
C ILE A 12 -9.22 2.60 10.53
N ILE A 13 -8.62 3.78 10.62
CA ILE A 13 -9.19 5.01 10.06
C ILE A 13 -8.47 5.36 8.74
N ILE A 14 -9.19 5.94 7.79
CA ILE A 14 -8.65 6.35 6.49
C ILE A 14 -8.81 7.85 6.37
N CYS A 15 -7.72 8.56 6.06
CA CYS A 15 -7.79 9.99 5.75
C CYS A 15 -8.18 10.16 4.28
N LYS A 16 -9.34 10.76 4.01
CA LYS A 16 -9.87 10.91 2.64
C LYS A 16 -9.00 11.79 1.74
N SER A 17 -8.36 12.79 2.31
CA SER A 17 -7.47 13.72 1.60
C SER A 17 -6.08 13.16 1.35
N CYS A 18 -5.54 12.36 2.29
CA CYS A 18 -4.23 11.75 2.12
C CYS A 18 -4.29 10.38 1.45
N GLN A 19 -5.47 9.76 1.38
CA GLN A 19 -5.70 8.47 0.76
C GLN A 19 -4.91 7.30 1.36
N PHE A 20 -4.67 7.36 2.67
CA PHE A 20 -4.00 6.30 3.44
C PHE A 20 -4.70 6.02 4.76
N ALA A 21 -4.47 4.82 5.26
CA ALA A 21 -4.90 4.36 6.56
C ALA A 21 -3.94 4.78 7.67
N TYR A 22 -4.49 4.94 8.88
CA TYR A 22 -3.80 5.27 10.10
C TYR A 22 -4.39 4.47 11.28
N VAL A 23 -3.57 4.23 12.29
CA VAL A 23 -4.02 3.69 13.59
C VAL A 23 -4.49 4.82 14.50
N ALA A 24 -5.29 4.51 15.52
CA ALA A 24 -5.95 5.54 16.33
C ALA A 24 -4.97 6.53 17.00
N LYS A 25 -3.82 6.05 17.53
CA LYS A 25 -2.82 6.92 18.17
C LYS A 25 -2.07 7.83 17.19
N GLU A 26 -2.07 7.52 15.89
CA GLU A 26 -1.46 8.36 14.85
C GLU A 26 -2.38 9.51 14.39
N ALA A 27 -3.66 9.50 14.80
CA ALA A 27 -4.64 10.48 14.34
C ALA A 27 -4.26 11.92 14.70
N ASP A 28 -3.86 12.20 15.96
CA ASP A 28 -3.52 13.56 16.39
C ASP A 28 -2.30 14.11 15.64
N SER A 29 -1.22 13.33 15.58
CA SER A 29 0.01 13.73 14.92
C SER A 29 -0.24 13.96 13.43
N HIS A 30 -1.02 13.09 12.78
CA HIS A 30 -1.43 13.26 11.39
C HIS A 30 -2.21 14.56 11.16
N LEU A 31 -3.26 14.82 11.94
CA LEU A 31 -4.07 16.04 11.81
C LEU A 31 -3.26 17.31 12.07
N ARG A 32 -2.31 17.25 13.00
CA ARG A 32 -1.42 18.38 13.30
C ARG A 32 -0.45 18.67 12.15
N VAL A 33 0.19 17.63 11.60
CA VAL A 33 1.29 17.79 10.62
C VAL A 33 0.77 17.92 9.20
N ARG A 34 -0.24 17.15 8.80
CA ARG A 34 -0.75 17.09 7.42
C ARG A 34 -1.93 18.00 7.16
N HIS A 35 -2.68 18.34 8.20
CA HIS A 35 -3.86 19.21 8.10
C HIS A 35 -3.72 20.54 8.84
N SER A 36 -2.64 20.77 9.58
CA SER A 36 -2.42 21.98 10.38
C SER A 36 -3.64 22.38 11.22
N MET A 37 -4.41 21.39 11.65
CA MET A 37 -5.73 21.60 12.26
C MET A 37 -5.58 22.15 13.69
N PRO A 38 -6.44 23.08 14.16
CA PRO A 38 -6.37 23.60 15.52
C PRO A 38 -6.60 22.53 16.60
N THR A 39 -5.99 22.70 17.77
CA THR A 39 -6.04 21.69 18.85
C THR A 39 -7.47 21.35 19.29
N ALA A 40 -8.35 22.35 19.42
CA ALA A 40 -9.74 22.11 19.82
C ALA A 40 -10.48 21.20 18.84
N GLU A 41 -10.33 21.42 17.53
CA GLU A 41 -10.95 20.59 16.49
C GLU A 41 -10.36 19.18 16.46
N ARG A 42 -9.02 19.05 16.55
CA ARG A 42 -8.36 17.74 16.60
C ARG A 42 -8.87 16.90 17.77
N GLN A 43 -9.03 17.49 18.96
CA GLN A 43 -9.48 16.77 20.15
C GLN A 43 -10.88 16.17 19.98
N VAL A 44 -11.80 16.89 19.33
CA VAL A 44 -13.14 16.35 19.02
C VAL A 44 -13.04 15.14 18.10
N ILE A 45 -12.20 15.20 17.06
CA ILE A 45 -12.01 14.09 16.12
C ILE A 45 -11.34 12.90 16.80
N ILE A 46 -10.32 13.14 17.63
CA ILE A 46 -9.60 12.08 18.36
C ILE A 46 -10.54 11.34 19.31
N GLN A 47 -11.42 12.05 20.02
CA GLN A 47 -12.43 11.42 20.87
C GLN A 47 -13.38 10.53 20.05
N GLN A 48 -13.80 10.99 18.87
CA GLN A 48 -14.63 10.18 17.97
C GLN A 48 -13.89 8.92 17.48
N VAL A 49 -12.60 9.04 17.13
CA VAL A 49 -11.76 7.90 16.72
C VAL A 49 -11.59 6.90 17.86
N GLN A 50 -11.34 7.37 19.08
CA GLN A 50 -11.16 6.52 20.25
C GLN A 50 -12.45 5.80 20.67
N ALA A 51 -13.61 6.37 20.36
CA ALA A 51 -14.90 5.76 20.62
C ALA A 51 -15.25 4.60 19.67
N ILE A 52 -14.47 4.38 18.60
CA ILE A 52 -14.72 3.30 17.65
C ILE A 52 -14.39 1.94 18.29
N PRO A 53 -15.36 1.01 18.39
CA PRO A 53 -15.11 -0.31 18.95
C PRO A 53 -14.11 -1.10 18.11
N GLY A 54 -13.11 -1.71 18.75
CA GLY A 54 -12.16 -2.61 18.09
C GLY A 54 -11.11 -1.91 17.21
N ILE A 55 -11.03 -0.59 17.22
CA ILE A 55 -10.03 0.16 16.44
C ILE A 55 -8.61 -0.18 16.92
N ILE A 56 -7.71 -0.44 15.97
CA ILE A 56 -6.30 -0.67 16.24
C ILE A 56 -5.67 0.62 16.74
N GLN A 57 -5.03 0.52 17.91
CA GLN A 57 -4.45 1.68 18.60
C GLN A 57 -3.07 2.04 18.05
N ASP A 58 -2.22 1.06 17.76
CA ASP A 58 -0.83 1.25 17.40
C ASP A 58 -0.30 0.17 16.44
N GLN A 59 0.98 0.31 16.10
CA GLN A 59 1.70 -0.58 15.19
C GLN A 59 1.77 -2.04 15.67
N ALA A 60 1.75 -2.29 16.99
CA ALA A 60 1.73 -3.65 17.51
C ALA A 60 0.42 -4.36 17.16
N GLY A 61 -0.70 -3.64 17.20
CA GLY A 61 -2.00 -4.17 16.79
C GLY A 61 -2.11 -4.48 15.28
N LEU A 62 -1.23 -3.91 14.44
CA LEU A 62 -1.20 -4.19 12.99
C LEU A 62 -0.57 -5.55 12.63
N GLN A 63 0.10 -6.24 13.55
CA GLN A 63 0.75 -7.53 13.27
C GLN A 63 -0.25 -8.60 12.79
N ALA A 64 -1.48 -8.57 13.34
CA ALA A 64 -2.57 -9.46 12.95
C ALA A 64 -3.63 -8.77 12.07
N PHE A 65 -3.23 -7.73 11.32
CA PHE A 65 -4.17 -6.95 10.52
C PHE A 65 -4.88 -7.82 9.46
N PRO A 66 -6.23 -7.84 9.42
CA PRO A 66 -6.98 -8.65 8.48
C PRO A 66 -6.97 -7.99 7.10
N PHE A 67 -6.14 -8.50 6.19
CA PHE A 67 -6.15 -8.05 4.81
C PHE A 67 -7.36 -8.58 4.05
N PRO A 68 -7.95 -7.77 3.16
CA PRO A 68 -9.07 -8.19 2.33
C PRO A 68 -8.67 -9.35 1.40
N PRO A 69 -9.62 -10.24 1.06
CA PRO A 69 -9.37 -11.28 0.06
C PRO A 69 -9.16 -10.68 -1.34
N PRO A 70 -8.44 -11.36 -2.26
CA PRO A 70 -8.16 -10.87 -3.61
C PRO A 70 -9.38 -10.48 -4.46
N THR A 71 -10.54 -11.05 -4.15
CA THR A 71 -11.82 -10.82 -4.85
C THR A 71 -12.51 -9.53 -4.39
N THR A 72 -11.94 -8.83 -3.41
CA THR A 72 -12.53 -7.60 -2.86
C THR A 72 -12.49 -6.50 -3.92
N LYS A 73 -13.59 -5.74 -4.02
CA LYS A 73 -13.62 -4.54 -4.86
C LYS A 73 -12.64 -3.49 -4.33
N PRO A 74 -12.19 -2.54 -5.17
CA PRO A 74 -11.35 -1.44 -4.73
C PRO A 74 -11.90 -0.75 -3.49
N ILE A 75 -11.07 -0.68 -2.47
CA ILE A 75 -11.45 -0.07 -1.20
C ILE A 75 -11.51 1.44 -1.42
N PRO A 76 -12.62 2.09 -1.05
CA PRO A 76 -12.79 3.51 -1.25
C PRO A 76 -11.88 4.31 -0.30
N PHE A 77 -11.65 5.58 -0.64
CA PHE A 77 -10.92 6.57 0.17
C PHE A 77 -9.43 6.32 0.39
N ILE A 78 -8.88 5.15 0.03
CA ILE A 78 -7.44 4.95 -0.09
C ILE A 78 -6.96 5.26 -1.51
N ALA A 79 -5.65 5.16 -1.74
CA ALA A 79 -5.06 5.38 -3.04
C ALA A 79 -5.71 4.46 -4.10
N PRO A 80 -5.94 4.95 -5.33
CA PRO A 80 -6.58 4.16 -6.37
C PRO A 80 -5.78 2.88 -6.67
N PRO A 81 -6.44 1.81 -7.14
CA PRO A 81 -5.75 0.60 -7.54
C PRO A 81 -4.69 0.86 -8.60
N ARG A 82 -3.53 0.25 -8.43
CA ARG A 82 -2.51 0.13 -9.46
C ARG A 82 -2.80 -1.11 -10.29
N ASP A 83 -2.52 -1.06 -11.58
CA ASP A 83 -2.71 -2.15 -12.54
C ASP A 83 -1.42 -2.95 -12.83
N ASP A 84 -0.28 -2.50 -12.31
CA ASP A 84 1.05 -3.11 -12.53
C ASP A 84 1.45 -4.11 -11.44
N GLY A 85 0.49 -4.59 -10.64
CA GLY A 85 0.74 -5.55 -9.58
C GLY A 85 1.17 -6.92 -10.10
N ILE A 86 1.98 -7.61 -9.31
CA ILE A 86 2.43 -8.99 -9.56
C ILE A 86 2.02 -9.85 -8.36
N ALA A 87 1.08 -10.77 -8.57
CA ALA A 87 0.51 -11.62 -7.53
C ALA A 87 1.02 -13.04 -7.59
N CYS A 88 1.25 -13.63 -6.41
CA CYS A 88 1.50 -15.05 -6.27
C CYS A 88 0.25 -15.87 -6.65
N ASN A 89 0.45 -17.04 -7.26
CA ASN A 89 -0.64 -17.98 -7.52
C ASN A 89 -0.97 -18.86 -6.30
N ALA A 90 0.01 -19.11 -5.42
CA ALA A 90 -0.13 -20.01 -4.28
C ALA A 90 -0.63 -19.33 -3.00
N CYS A 91 -0.43 -18.01 -2.86
CA CYS A 91 -0.88 -17.25 -1.70
C CYS A 91 -1.35 -15.82 -2.06
N PRO A 92 -1.96 -15.06 -1.13
CA PRO A 92 -2.44 -13.71 -1.38
C PRO A 92 -1.36 -12.61 -1.53
N TYR A 93 -0.08 -12.99 -1.64
CA TYR A 93 1.03 -12.03 -1.70
C TYR A 93 1.05 -11.27 -3.04
N VAL A 94 1.25 -9.95 -2.97
CA VAL A 94 1.34 -9.05 -4.13
C VAL A 94 2.53 -8.10 -3.96
N ILE A 95 3.23 -7.85 -5.07
CA ILE A 95 4.35 -6.90 -5.13
C ILE A 95 4.42 -6.24 -6.50
N GLY A 96 5.05 -5.07 -6.59
CA GLY A 96 5.22 -4.34 -7.85
C GLY A 96 6.47 -4.71 -8.66
N THR A 97 7.28 -5.70 -8.22
CA THR A 97 8.55 -6.02 -8.87
C THR A 97 8.74 -7.51 -9.13
N ILE A 98 9.27 -7.85 -10.31
CA ILE A 98 9.56 -9.23 -10.70
C ILE A 98 10.63 -9.87 -9.79
N GLN A 99 11.65 -9.11 -9.40
CA GLN A 99 12.68 -9.60 -8.48
C GLN A 99 12.09 -9.94 -7.10
N GLY A 100 11.14 -9.11 -6.63
CA GLY A 100 10.44 -9.32 -5.38
C GLY A 100 9.60 -10.59 -5.39
N ILE A 101 8.79 -10.80 -6.44
CA ILE A 101 7.94 -12.01 -6.51
C ILE A 101 8.78 -13.28 -6.66
N GLN A 102 9.90 -13.21 -7.39
CA GLN A 102 10.84 -14.33 -7.49
C GLN A 102 11.47 -14.67 -6.14
N LYS A 103 11.88 -13.65 -5.37
CA LYS A 103 12.40 -13.84 -4.02
C LYS A 103 11.36 -14.52 -3.12
N HIS A 104 10.13 -14.00 -3.12
CA HIS A 104 9.02 -14.60 -2.39
C HIS A 104 8.79 -16.07 -2.76
N HIS A 105 8.74 -16.40 -4.06
CA HIS A 105 8.58 -17.79 -4.50
C HIS A 105 9.74 -18.70 -4.09
N ARG A 106 10.98 -18.20 -4.07
CA ARG A 106 12.15 -18.96 -3.58
C ARG A 106 12.04 -19.25 -2.08
N GLU A 107 11.65 -18.26 -1.29
CA GLU A 107 11.66 -18.31 0.16
C GLU A 107 10.42 -19.05 0.71
N GLU A 108 9.23 -18.72 0.22
CA GLU A 108 7.95 -19.21 0.77
C GLU A 108 7.42 -20.46 0.06
N HIS A 109 7.85 -20.69 -1.19
CA HIS A 109 7.32 -21.77 -2.03
C HIS A 109 8.41 -22.71 -2.57
N GLY A 110 9.67 -22.53 -2.15
CA GLY A 110 10.78 -23.38 -2.58
C GLY A 110 11.01 -23.40 -4.09
N TRP A 111 10.54 -22.40 -4.83
CA TRP A 111 10.67 -22.36 -6.28
C TRP A 111 12.14 -22.24 -6.67
N VAL A 112 12.58 -23.10 -7.57
CA VAL A 112 13.93 -23.05 -8.15
C VAL A 112 13.81 -22.63 -9.60
N ASN A 113 14.62 -21.63 -10.00
CA ASN A 113 14.64 -21.20 -11.39
C ASN A 113 15.28 -22.29 -12.25
N ASP A 114 14.50 -22.87 -13.16
CA ASP A 114 14.97 -23.86 -14.13
C ASP A 114 16.01 -23.28 -15.12
N TRP A 115 16.13 -21.95 -15.20
CA TRP A 115 17.14 -21.29 -16.02
C TRP A 115 18.51 -21.28 -15.31
N LYS A 116 19.26 -22.36 -15.50
CA LYS A 116 20.71 -22.38 -15.19
C LYS A 116 21.49 -21.55 -16.21
N LYS A 117 22.55 -20.86 -15.74
CA LYS A 117 23.46 -20.08 -16.58
C LYS A 117 24.08 -20.99 -17.64
N GLY A 118 23.98 -20.62 -18.92
CA GLY A 118 24.46 -21.41 -20.07
C GLY A 118 23.34 -22.03 -20.92
N GLY A 119 23.43 -21.83 -22.24
CA GLY A 119 22.48 -22.31 -23.25
C GLY A 119 22.07 -21.22 -24.25
N ASP A 120 21.45 -21.64 -25.36
CA ASP A 120 20.96 -20.75 -26.42
C ASP A 120 19.79 -19.87 -25.91
N VAL A 121 20.11 -18.61 -25.59
CA VAL A 121 19.16 -17.63 -25.01
C VAL A 121 18.01 -17.33 -25.98
N ALA A 122 18.28 -17.33 -27.30
CA ALA A 122 17.29 -17.02 -28.32
C ALA A 122 16.24 -18.13 -28.47
N LYS A 123 16.65 -19.40 -28.39
CA LYS A 123 15.72 -20.54 -28.38
C LYS A 123 14.88 -20.60 -27.10
N ARG A 124 15.47 -20.29 -25.95
CA ARG A 124 14.78 -20.33 -24.65
C ARG A 124 13.82 -19.16 -24.42
N ALA A 125 14.08 -18.00 -25.04
CA ALA A 125 13.18 -16.85 -24.98
C ALA A 125 11.86 -17.08 -25.74
N LYS A 126 11.86 -17.97 -26.75
CA LYS A 126 10.66 -18.33 -27.52
C LYS A 126 9.76 -19.36 -26.83
N GLN A 127 10.20 -19.96 -25.71
CA GLN A 127 9.38 -20.91 -24.97
C GLN A 127 8.40 -20.15 -24.07
N GLU A 128 7.10 -20.39 -24.25
CA GLU A 128 6.08 -19.92 -23.32
C GLU A 128 6.32 -20.57 -21.96
N ARG A 129 6.67 -19.76 -20.98
CA ARG A 129 6.91 -20.23 -19.62
C ARG A 129 5.69 -19.97 -18.77
N GLN A 130 5.17 -21.03 -18.18
CA GLN A 130 4.19 -20.90 -17.11
C GLN A 130 4.91 -20.40 -15.86
N MET A 131 4.89 -19.08 -15.66
CA MET A 131 5.41 -18.47 -14.45
C MET A 131 4.45 -18.75 -13.29
N PRO A 132 4.94 -19.00 -12.07
CA PRO A 132 4.09 -19.31 -10.93
C PRO A 132 3.41 -18.08 -10.30
N TRP A 133 3.40 -16.94 -11.00
CA TRP A 133 2.76 -15.68 -10.60
C TRP A 133 2.01 -15.04 -11.78
N ARG A 134 1.08 -14.14 -11.48
CA ARG A 134 0.35 -13.33 -12.47
C ARG A 134 0.84 -11.89 -12.44
N THR A 135 1.01 -11.30 -13.61
CA THR A 135 1.35 -9.89 -13.80
C THR A 135 0.12 -9.11 -14.25
N GLY A 136 0.10 -7.80 -14.03
CA GLY A 136 -1.01 -6.95 -14.47
C GLY A 136 -2.23 -7.06 -13.57
N VAL A 137 -2.05 -7.43 -12.30
CA VAL A 137 -3.17 -7.50 -11.34
C VAL A 137 -3.45 -6.13 -10.74
N TYR A 138 -4.72 -5.83 -10.51
CA TYR A 138 -5.10 -4.66 -9.76
C TYR A 138 -4.74 -4.82 -8.28
N CYS A 139 -4.03 -3.86 -7.70
CA CYS A 139 -3.61 -3.92 -6.32
C CYS A 139 -3.70 -2.58 -5.59
N GLN A 140 -3.96 -2.65 -4.29
CA GLN A 140 -4.02 -1.50 -3.40
C GLN A 140 -3.22 -1.76 -2.13
N ARG A 141 -3.07 -0.70 -1.33
CA ARG A 141 -2.37 -0.74 -0.05
C ARG A 141 -3.00 0.26 0.91
N PHE A 142 -3.11 -0.12 2.17
CA PHE A 142 -3.63 0.75 3.23
C PHE A 142 -2.60 1.77 3.72
N PHE A 143 -1.39 1.31 4.03
CA PHE A 143 -0.36 2.11 4.70
C PHE A 143 0.84 2.38 3.78
N PRO A 144 1.42 3.59 3.76
CA PRO A 144 2.59 3.88 2.94
C PRO A 144 3.85 3.12 3.40
N GLY A 145 4.07 2.99 4.71
CA GLY A 145 5.16 2.19 5.29
C GLY A 145 4.89 1.95 6.77
N ARG A 146 4.51 0.73 7.15
CA ARG A 146 4.09 0.25 8.50
C ARG A 146 4.10 -1.28 8.52
N ALA A 147 3.88 -1.93 9.67
CA ALA A 147 3.81 -3.39 9.74
C ALA A 147 2.79 -4.01 8.75
N ALA A 148 1.67 -3.30 8.49
CA ALA A 148 0.64 -3.71 7.54
C ALA A 148 0.74 -3.00 6.16
N SER A 149 1.91 -2.51 5.73
CA SER A 149 2.07 -1.81 4.44
C SER A 149 2.27 -2.74 3.23
N ARG A 150 1.83 -4.00 3.29
CA ARG A 150 1.85 -4.86 2.11
C ARG A 150 0.75 -4.50 1.11
N TRP A 151 0.99 -4.81 -0.15
CA TRP A 151 -0.01 -4.72 -1.21
C TRP A 151 -0.97 -5.91 -1.12
N PHE A 152 -2.23 -5.68 -1.52
CA PHE A 152 -3.24 -6.72 -1.67
C PHE A 152 -3.93 -6.58 -3.03
N GLU A 153 -4.34 -7.70 -3.60
CA GLU A 153 -5.05 -7.77 -4.88
C GLU A 153 -6.51 -7.35 -4.68
N VAL A 154 -7.06 -6.68 -5.69
CA VAL A 154 -8.47 -6.31 -5.78
C VAL A 154 -9.02 -6.75 -7.12
N ASN A 155 -10.34 -6.89 -7.22
CA ASN A 155 -11.05 -7.28 -8.45
C ASN A 155 -10.65 -8.66 -9.03
N ARG A 156 -10.04 -9.57 -8.26
CA ARG A 156 -9.75 -10.91 -8.79
C ARG A 156 -11.05 -11.61 -9.18
N GLY A 157 -11.20 -11.94 -10.47
CA GLY A 157 -12.38 -12.63 -10.99
C GLY A 157 -13.63 -11.76 -11.09
N CYS A 158 -13.54 -10.46 -10.83
CA CYS A 158 -14.57 -9.51 -11.22
C CYS A 158 -14.31 -9.18 -12.70
N GLU A 159 -14.94 -9.93 -13.60
CA GLU A 159 -14.98 -9.54 -15.00
C GLU A 159 -15.61 -8.14 -15.08
N GLU A 160 -14.88 -7.21 -15.69
CA GLU A 160 -15.43 -5.90 -16.01
C GLU A 160 -16.53 -6.10 -17.06
N GLU A 161 -17.79 -6.14 -16.62
CA GLU A 161 -18.89 -5.80 -17.51
C GLU A 161 -18.73 -4.32 -17.91
N GLY A 162 -17.98 -4.09 -18.99
CA GLY A 162 -18.02 -2.88 -19.81
C GLY A 162 -16.94 -1.83 -19.55
N ALA A 163 -15.77 -2.00 -20.18
CA ALA A 163 -14.91 -0.87 -20.54
C ALA A 163 -14.20 -1.10 -21.90
N SER A 164 -14.99 -1.43 -22.93
CA SER A 164 -14.62 -1.06 -24.31
C SER A 164 -15.16 0.33 -24.57
N GLY A 165 -14.28 1.34 -24.64
CA GLY A 165 -14.67 2.73 -24.77
C GLY A 165 -13.52 3.67 -25.14
N GLN A 166 -13.01 3.49 -26.36
CA GLN A 166 -12.46 4.52 -27.26
C GLN A 166 -11.46 5.57 -26.74
N GLN A 167 -10.27 5.57 -27.36
CA GLN A 167 -9.40 6.74 -27.49
C GLN A 167 -10.12 7.95 -28.13
N GLN A 168 -9.93 9.12 -27.53
CA GLN A 168 -9.80 10.49 -28.07
C GLN A 168 -9.57 11.39 -26.84
N GLY A 169 -8.63 12.31 -26.69
CA GLY A 169 -7.89 13.15 -27.61
C GLY A 169 -7.84 14.57 -26.99
N ALA A 170 -6.63 15.05 -26.69
CA ALA A 170 -6.21 16.45 -26.45
C ALA A 170 -6.38 17.15 -25.07
N ASP A 171 -5.21 17.59 -24.58
CA ASP A 171 -4.89 18.85 -23.86
C ASP A 171 -5.15 19.01 -22.34
N ALA A 172 -4.17 18.60 -21.51
CA ALA A 172 -4.05 18.99 -20.09
C ALA A 172 -2.63 18.80 -19.50
N ARG A 173 -1.56 18.96 -20.30
CA ARG A 173 -0.20 18.49 -19.94
C ARG A 173 0.63 19.38 -19.00
N SER A 174 0.15 20.50 -18.47
CA SER A 174 1.02 21.43 -17.70
C SER A 174 0.75 21.55 -16.18
N VAL A 175 -0.41 21.12 -15.67
CA VAL A 175 -0.76 21.28 -14.24
C VAL A 175 -0.60 19.98 -13.44
N VAL A 176 -0.78 18.82 -14.09
CA VAL A 176 -0.72 17.49 -13.47
C VAL A 176 0.71 17.11 -13.08
N ASP A 177 1.69 17.55 -13.87
CA ASP A 177 3.10 17.18 -13.70
C ASP A 177 3.73 17.86 -12.46
N ARG A 178 3.32 19.09 -12.16
CA ARG A 178 3.79 19.82 -10.96
C ARG A 178 3.25 19.24 -9.65
N LYS A 179 2.00 18.74 -9.66
CA LYS A 179 1.40 18.10 -8.48
C LYS A 179 1.95 16.69 -8.25
N ALA A 180 2.18 15.93 -9.32
CA ALA A 180 2.81 14.60 -9.25
C ALA A 180 4.25 14.69 -8.72
N ALA A 181 5.05 15.63 -9.22
CA ALA A 181 6.42 15.82 -8.75
C ALA A 181 6.49 16.27 -7.27
N PHE A 182 5.54 17.10 -6.82
CA PHE A 182 5.43 17.51 -5.41
C PHE A 182 5.06 16.34 -4.48
N LEU A 183 4.12 15.49 -4.89
CA LEU A 183 3.74 14.29 -4.13
C LEU A 183 4.92 13.32 -4.00
N THR A 184 5.64 13.03 -5.09
CA THR A 184 6.82 12.14 -5.05
C THR A 184 7.92 12.70 -4.15
N ARG A 185 8.12 14.03 -4.12
CA ARG A 185 9.08 14.67 -3.21
C ARG A 185 8.67 14.55 -1.74
N MET A 186 7.41 14.80 -1.41
CA MET A 186 6.92 14.64 -0.04
C MET A 186 6.93 13.18 0.43
N HIS A 187 6.64 12.21 -0.45
CA HIS A 187 6.75 10.79 -0.11
C HIS A 187 8.19 10.39 0.26
N ARG A 188 9.19 10.92 -0.45
CA ARG A 188 10.60 10.69 -0.15
C ARG A 188 11.04 11.35 1.16
N GLU A 189 10.58 12.58 1.41
CA GLU A 189 10.88 13.33 2.63
C GLU A 189 10.17 12.73 3.87
N ASP A 190 8.95 12.20 3.74
CA ASP A 190 8.21 11.51 4.80
C ASP A 190 8.83 10.13 5.14
N GLU A 191 9.32 9.39 4.14
CA GLU A 191 10.08 8.14 4.33
C GLU A 191 11.40 8.41 5.08
N GLU A 192 12.18 9.40 4.63
CA GLU A 192 13.47 9.75 5.24
C GLU A 192 13.30 10.35 6.65
N ALA A 193 12.26 11.14 6.91
CA ALA A 193 12.01 11.71 8.23
C ALA A 193 11.56 10.63 9.23
N PHE A 194 10.72 9.70 8.80
CA PHE A 194 10.24 8.61 9.65
C PHE A 194 11.34 7.58 9.95
N GLU A 195 12.18 7.24 8.96
CA GLU A 195 13.35 6.38 9.18
C GLU A 195 14.38 7.03 10.11
N GLN A 196 14.58 8.35 10.00
CA GLN A 196 15.46 9.10 10.91
C GLN A 196 14.92 9.13 12.35
N GLU A 197 13.60 9.29 12.54
CA GLU A 197 12.98 9.26 13.87
C GLU A 197 13.02 7.85 14.50
N ALA A 198 12.81 6.81 13.70
CA ALA A 198 12.95 5.42 14.12
C ALA A 198 14.40 5.06 14.49
N LYS A 199 15.38 5.56 13.70
CA LYS A 199 16.82 5.37 13.96
C LYS A 199 17.30 6.18 15.16
N ALA A 200 16.77 7.38 15.38
CA ALA A 200 17.10 8.22 16.54
C ALA A 200 16.59 7.60 17.86
N ARG A 201 15.40 6.99 17.86
CA ARG A 201 14.89 6.21 19.00
C ARG A 201 15.78 5.01 19.32
N TRP A 202 16.27 4.30 18.31
CA TRP A 202 17.20 3.18 18.48
C TRP A 202 18.56 3.58 19.09
N ILE A 203 19.02 4.80 18.87
CA ILE A 203 20.29 5.30 19.44
C ILE A 203 20.11 5.71 20.91
N GLN A 204 18.94 6.23 21.31
CA GLN A 204 18.67 6.61 22.70
C GLN A 204 18.50 5.39 23.64
N ASP A 205 18.01 4.27 23.14
CA ASP A 205 17.87 3.02 23.92
C ASP A 205 19.17 2.19 24.00
N GLY A 206 20.25 2.64 23.35
CA GLY A 206 21.53 1.93 23.25
C GLY A 206 22.68 2.46 24.12
N ASP A 207 22.52 3.62 24.78
CA ASP A 207 23.58 4.29 25.56
C ASP A 207 23.40 4.17 27.09
N ASP A 208 22.43 3.39 27.56
CA ASP A 208 22.24 3.09 29.00
C ASP A 208 22.70 1.65 29.32
N LYS A 209 24.02 1.41 29.18
CA LYS A 209 24.69 0.29 29.87
C LYS A 209 26.20 0.45 30.00
#